data_AF-N6ZCG5-F1
#
_entry.id   AF-N6ZCG5-F1
#
_cell.length_a   1.000
_cell.length_b   1.000
_cell.length_c   1.000
_cell.angle_alpha   90.00
_cell.angle_beta   90.00
_cell.angle_gamma   90.00
#
_symmetry.space_group_name_H-M   'P 1'
#
loop_
_entity.id
_entity.type
_entity.pdbx_description
1 polymer ?
#
loop_
_entity_poly.entity_id
_entity_poly.type
_entity_poly.pdbx_seq_one_letter_code
_entity_poly.pdbx_strand_id
1 'polypeptide(L)'
;MPVTLTIKQVPDELAARLRALAARNHRSIQGELMHTLETLLATQDSPLGAMSPEPSANLQIAPARAEESDDLLAELDRIVAGTHWGDAPLLSREQANDRGLTREIDHLVQERHAAYRR
;
A
#
# COMPACT_ATOMS: atom_id res chain seq x y z
N MET A 1 24.27 3.70 4.39
CA MET A 1 24.44 3.80 5.86
C MET A 1 23.28 4.65 6.39
N PRO A 2 22.52 4.21 7.40
CA PRO A 2 21.42 5.01 7.95
C PRO A 2 21.98 6.25 8.68
N VAL A 3 21.38 7.41 8.43
CA VAL A 3 21.76 8.68 9.06
C VAL A 3 20.62 9.13 9.98
N THR A 4 20.93 9.36 11.25
CA THR A 4 19.95 9.84 12.25
C THR A 4 19.87 11.36 12.20
N LEU A 5 18.67 11.89 11.97
CA LEU A 5 18.37 13.33 11.99
C LEU A 5 17.53 13.66 13.23
N THR A 6 17.98 14.66 13.99
CA THR A 6 17.26 15.18 15.15
C THR A 6 16.89 16.63 14.92
N ILE A 7 15.60 16.93 14.94
CA ILE A 7 15.08 18.29 14.78
C ILE A 7 14.75 18.85 16.17
N LYS A 8 15.44 19.91 16.57
CA LYS A 8 15.19 20.62 17.83
C LYS A 8 14.19 21.76 17.60
N GLN A 9 13.42 22.08 18.63
CA GLN A 9 12.48 23.23 18.64
C GLN A 9 11.39 23.13 17.55
N VAL A 10 10.76 21.97 17.43
CA VAL A 10 9.59 21.82 16.56
C VAL A 10 8.40 22.55 17.20
N PRO A 11 7.74 23.49 16.51
CA PRO A 11 6.54 24.13 17.04
C PRO A 11 5.44 23.10 17.31
N ASP A 12 4.73 23.26 18.44
CA ASP A 12 3.73 22.28 18.89
C ASP A 12 2.60 22.09 17.86
N GLU A 13 2.18 23.16 17.20
CA GLU A 13 1.16 23.10 16.14
C GLU A 13 1.62 22.26 14.94
N LEU A 14 2.90 22.35 14.57
CA LEU A 14 3.48 21.59 13.47
C LEU A 14 3.56 20.10 13.86
N ALA A 15 4.03 19.83 15.08
CA ALA A 15 4.04 18.46 15.61
C ALA A 15 2.63 17.86 15.68
N ALA A 16 1.63 18.64 16.10
CA ALA A 16 0.23 18.20 16.16
C ALA A 16 -0.33 17.89 14.77
N ARG A 17 -0.10 18.76 13.78
CA ARG A 17 -0.47 18.53 12.39
C ARG A 17 0.17 17.25 11.88
N LEU A 18 1.49 17.11 12.02
CA LEU A 18 2.22 15.93 11.55
C LEU A 18 1.70 14.62 12.19
N ARG A 19 1.36 14.62 13.48
CA ARG A 19 0.72 13.47 14.14
C ARG A 19 -0.64 13.13 13.54
N ALA A 20 -1.48 14.14 13.28
CA ALA A 20 -2.77 13.93 12.63
C ALA A 20 -2.59 13.37 11.21
N LEU A 21 -1.60 13.86 10.46
CA LEU A 21 -1.27 13.34 9.12
C LEU A 21 -0.78 11.88 9.17
N ALA A 22 0.05 11.54 10.15
CA ALA A 22 0.54 10.18 10.34
C ALA A 22 -0.61 9.22 10.71
N ALA A 23 -1.52 9.64 11.60
CA ALA A 23 -2.66 8.85 12.04
C ALA A 23 -3.65 8.56 10.90
N ARG A 24 -3.98 9.55 10.06
CA ARG A 24 -4.86 9.35 8.88
C ARG A 24 -4.25 8.42 7.84
N ASN A 25 -2.92 8.47 7.68
CA ASN A 25 -2.20 7.70 6.66
C ASN A 25 -1.75 6.33 7.18
N HIS A 26 -2.10 6.00 8.43
CA HIS A 26 -1.69 4.79 9.12
C HIS A 26 -0.17 4.55 9.11
N ARG A 27 0.61 5.64 9.20
CA ARG A 27 2.08 5.63 9.20
C ARG A 27 2.62 6.08 10.56
N SER A 28 3.85 5.69 10.88
CA SER A 28 4.57 6.30 12.00
C SER A 28 4.89 7.76 11.69
N ILE A 29 5.09 8.59 12.73
CA ILE A 29 5.47 10.01 12.56
C ILE A 29 6.75 10.14 11.71
N GLN A 30 7.74 9.27 11.97
CA GLN A 30 8.97 9.21 11.19
C GLN A 30 8.68 8.83 9.73
N GLY A 31 7.80 7.87 9.49
CA GLY A 31 7.42 7.45 8.14
C GLY A 31 6.67 8.53 7.36
N GLU A 32 5.77 9.27 8.01
CA GLU A 32 5.07 10.41 7.40
C GLU A 32 6.04 11.54 7.05
N LEU A 33 7.00 11.83 7.95
CA LEU A 33 8.04 12.82 7.68
C LEU A 33 8.91 12.42 6.48
N MET A 34 9.37 11.17 6.43
CA MET A 34 10.15 10.67 5.30
C MET A 34 9.38 10.74 3.99
N HIS A 35 8.12 10.31 3.97
CA HIS A 35 7.29 10.37 2.77
C HIS A 35 7.09 11.80 2.25
N THR A 36 6.89 12.76 3.17
CA THR A 36 6.74 14.18 2.83
C THR A 36 8.03 14.72 2.22
N LEU A 37 9.20 14.39 2.81
CA LEU A 37 10.51 14.79 2.30
C LEU A 37 10.79 14.19 0.92
N GLU A 38 10.55 12.90 0.73
CA GLU A 38 10.73 12.20 -0.55
C GLU A 38 9.87 12.84 -1.65
N THR A 39 8.60 13.13 -1.36
CA THR A 39 7.68 13.78 -2.32
C THR A 39 8.15 15.18 -2.70
N LEU A 40 8.59 15.96 -1.71
CA LEU A 40 9.06 17.33 -1.92
C LEU A 40 10.39 17.35 -2.70
N LEU A 41 11.31 16.42 -2.43
CA LEU A 41 12.55 16.28 -3.19
C LEU A 41 12.28 15.80 -4.62
N ALA A 42 11.44 14.79 -4.82
CA ALA A 42 11.05 14.33 -6.16
C ALA A 42 10.40 15.44 -7.01
N THR A 43 9.64 16.34 -6.37
CA THR A 43 9.06 17.51 -7.05
C THR A 43 10.13 18.53 -7.47
N GLN A 44 11.18 18.69 -6.66
CA GLN A 44 12.28 19.63 -6.93
C GLN A 44 13.31 19.10 -7.93
N ASP A 45 13.56 17.79 -7.94
CA ASP A 45 14.49 17.13 -8.87
C ASP A 45 13.91 16.91 -10.28
N SER A 46 12.64 17.28 -10.50
CA SER A 46 12.04 17.27 -11.84
C SER A 46 12.53 18.48 -12.64
N PRO A 47 13.30 18.31 -13.74
CA PRO A 47 13.82 19.43 -14.53
C PRO A 47 12.77 20.11 -15.43
N LEU A 48 11.49 19.96 -15.13
CA LEU A 48 10.38 20.53 -15.90
C LEU A 48 9.49 21.36 -15.00
N GLY A 49 9.95 22.57 -14.70
CA GLY A 49 9.10 23.66 -14.28
C GLY A 49 8.13 24.04 -15.41
N ALA A 50 7.00 23.35 -15.48
CA ALA A 50 5.74 23.81 -16.08
C ALA A 50 4.72 22.69 -15.99
N MET A 51 4.10 22.53 -14.83
CA MET A 51 2.71 22.05 -14.73
C MET A 51 2.24 22.39 -13.31
N SER A 52 1.60 23.55 -13.18
CA SER A 52 0.77 23.89 -12.03
C SER A 52 -0.19 22.73 -11.75
N PRO A 53 -0.43 22.34 -10.48
CA PRO A 53 -1.55 21.48 -10.17
C PRO A 53 -2.83 22.32 -10.32
N GLU A 54 -3.47 22.22 -11.48
CA GLU A 54 -4.88 22.58 -11.63
C GLU A 54 -5.67 21.89 -10.50
N PRO A 55 -6.57 22.60 -9.80
CA PRO A 55 -7.35 22.03 -8.71
C PRO A 55 -8.24 20.94 -9.30
N SER A 56 -8.05 19.72 -8.80
CA SER A 56 -8.93 18.56 -9.00
C SER A 56 -9.76 18.65 -10.27
N ALA A 57 -9.12 18.37 -11.41
CA ALA A 57 -9.85 17.82 -12.51
C ALA A 57 -10.60 16.63 -11.93
N ASN A 58 -11.90 16.83 -11.78
CA ASN A 58 -12.97 15.85 -11.79
C ASN A 58 -12.40 14.47 -12.11
N LEU A 59 -12.68 13.44 -11.30
CA LEU A 59 -12.45 12.05 -11.68
C LEU A 59 -13.37 11.75 -12.88
N GLN A 60 -13.08 12.37 -14.03
CA GLN A 60 -13.46 11.88 -15.32
C GLN A 60 -12.71 10.57 -15.38
N ILE A 61 -13.46 9.52 -15.08
CA ILE A 61 -13.26 8.23 -15.71
C ILE A 61 -13.39 8.54 -17.21
N ALA A 62 -12.33 9.09 -17.79
CA ALA A 62 -12.15 9.09 -19.21
C ALA A 62 -12.07 7.61 -19.57
N PRO A 63 -12.77 7.15 -20.63
CA PRO A 63 -12.55 5.81 -21.13
C PRO A 63 -11.11 5.76 -21.64
N ALA A 64 -10.19 5.38 -20.76
CA ALA A 64 -8.85 5.02 -21.12
C ALA A 64 -9.00 3.92 -22.17
N ARG A 65 -8.42 4.17 -23.35
CA ARG A 65 -8.26 3.25 -24.48
C ARG A 65 -8.66 1.80 -24.14
N ALA A 66 -9.82 1.39 -24.65
CA ALA A 66 -10.44 0.09 -24.41
C ALA A 66 -9.63 -1.12 -24.94
N GLU A 67 -8.39 -0.94 -25.40
CA GLU A 67 -7.60 -2.00 -26.04
C GLU A 67 -6.55 -2.63 -25.09
N GLU A 68 -6.15 -1.96 -24.00
CA GLU A 68 -5.21 -2.52 -23.00
C GLU A 68 -5.92 -3.01 -21.72
N SER A 69 -7.14 -2.54 -21.44
CA SER A 69 -7.86 -2.87 -20.20
C SER A 69 -8.55 -4.24 -20.23
N ASP A 70 -8.85 -4.78 -21.42
CA ASP A 70 -9.53 -6.07 -21.55
C ASP A 70 -8.63 -7.26 -21.19
N ASP A 71 -7.30 -7.09 -21.22
CA ASP A 71 -6.36 -8.19 -20.93
C ASP A 71 -5.89 -8.23 -19.48
N LEU A 72 -6.11 -7.17 -18.67
CA LEU A 72 -5.63 -7.15 -17.28
C LEU A 72 -6.40 -8.12 -16.37
N LEU A 73 -7.73 -8.19 -16.52
CA LEU A 73 -8.53 -9.16 -15.77
C LEU A 73 -8.24 -10.60 -16.24
N ALA A 74 -8.06 -10.80 -17.54
CA ALA A 74 -7.67 -12.10 -18.09
C ALA A 74 -6.24 -12.50 -17.69
N GLU A 75 -5.32 -11.54 -17.55
CA GLU A 75 -3.98 -11.75 -17.01
C GLU A 75 -4.03 -12.10 -15.52
N LEU A 76 -4.85 -11.40 -14.73
CA LEU A 76 -5.09 -11.77 -13.33
C LEU A 76 -5.69 -13.17 -13.21
N ASP A 77 -6.68 -13.51 -14.02
CA ASP A 77 -7.26 -14.86 -14.05
C ASP A 77 -6.21 -15.91 -14.44
N ARG A 78 -5.32 -15.62 -15.39
CA ARG A 78 -4.19 -16.50 -15.74
C ARG A 78 -3.20 -16.66 -14.60
N ILE A 79 -2.85 -15.57 -13.91
CA ILE A 79 -1.97 -15.59 -12.74
C ILE A 79 -2.62 -16.42 -11.62
N VAL A 80 -3.92 -16.25 -11.39
CA VAL A 80 -4.67 -16.88 -10.31
C VAL A 80 -5.02 -18.34 -10.62
N ALA A 81 -5.23 -18.73 -11.88
CA ALA A 81 -5.62 -20.08 -12.26
C ALA A 81 -4.60 -21.16 -11.86
N GLY A 82 -3.31 -20.81 -11.76
CA GLY A 82 -2.25 -21.69 -11.26
C GLY A 82 -2.10 -21.69 -9.73
N THR A 83 -2.94 -20.95 -9.02
CA THR A 83 -2.84 -20.73 -7.58
C THR A 83 -4.07 -21.25 -6.86
N HIS A 84 -3.94 -21.41 -5.55
CA HIS A 84 -5.03 -21.86 -4.70
C HIS A 84 -5.83 -20.72 -4.06
N TRP A 85 -5.82 -19.54 -4.67
CA TRP A 85 -6.54 -18.38 -4.13
C TRP A 85 -8.05 -18.62 -4.07
N GLY A 86 -8.62 -19.39 -5.01
CA GLY A 86 -10.03 -19.76 -5.00
C GLY A 86 -10.44 -20.68 -3.85
N ASP A 87 -9.48 -21.39 -3.23
CA ASP A 87 -9.72 -22.27 -2.08
C ASP A 87 -9.66 -21.51 -0.73
N ALA A 88 -9.34 -20.21 -0.77
CA ALA A 88 -9.13 -19.43 0.44
C ALA A 88 -10.44 -19.21 1.21
N PRO A 89 -10.48 -19.47 2.54
CA PRO A 89 -11.68 -19.24 3.34
C PRO A 89 -11.96 -17.74 3.45
N LEU A 90 -13.22 -17.35 3.27
CA LEU A 90 -13.67 -15.98 3.53
C LEU A 90 -13.79 -15.78 5.04
N LEU A 91 -12.90 -14.96 5.59
CA LEU A 91 -12.88 -14.64 7.02
C LEU A 91 -13.61 -13.32 7.29
N SER A 92 -14.37 -13.28 8.38
CA SER A 92 -14.84 -12.01 8.94
C SER A 92 -13.66 -11.20 9.50
N ARG A 93 -13.86 -9.89 9.69
CA ARG A 93 -12.83 -8.99 10.24
C ARG A 93 -12.35 -9.44 11.63
N GLU A 94 -13.22 -9.99 12.46
CA GLU A 94 -12.86 -10.49 13.79
C GLU A 94 -11.98 -11.74 13.67
N GLN A 95 -12.39 -12.70 12.85
CA GLN A 95 -11.63 -13.92 12.56
C GLN A 95 -10.25 -13.66 11.96
N ALA A 96 -10.13 -12.67 11.08
CA ALA A 96 -8.84 -12.27 10.49
C ALA A 96 -7.85 -11.72 11.53
N ASN A 97 -8.34 -11.18 12.65
CA ASN A 97 -7.50 -10.69 13.75
C ASN A 97 -7.24 -11.75 14.83
N ASP A 98 -7.91 -12.90 14.75
CA ASP A 98 -7.69 -14.01 15.67
C ASP A 98 -6.38 -14.74 15.33
N ARG A 99 -5.39 -14.58 16.21
CA ARG A 99 -4.07 -15.20 16.08
C ARG A 99 -4.12 -16.73 16.15
N GLY A 100 -5.10 -17.32 16.83
CA GLY A 100 -5.28 -18.76 16.89
C GLY A 100 -5.69 -19.30 15.51
N LEU A 101 -6.71 -18.67 14.92
CA LEU A 101 -7.22 -19.04 13.61
C LEU A 101 -6.17 -18.84 12.50
N THR A 102 -5.38 -17.76 12.56
CA THR A 102 -4.27 -17.55 11.60
C THR A 102 -3.28 -18.72 11.63
N ARG A 103 -2.89 -19.19 12.82
CA ARG A 103 -1.93 -20.28 12.97
C ARG A 103 -2.47 -21.62 12.47
N GLU A 104 -3.76 -21.86 12.68
CA GLU A 104 -4.42 -23.07 12.18
C GLU A 104 -4.46 -23.10 10.65
N ILE A 105 -4.82 -21.96 10.02
CA ILE A 105 -4.79 -21.81 8.56
C ILE A 105 -3.37 -22.01 8.02
N ASP A 106 -2.36 -21.41 8.64
CA ASP A 106 -0.96 -21.61 8.25
C ASP A 106 -0.54 -23.08 8.35
N HIS A 107 -0.96 -23.78 9.40
CA HIS A 107 -0.67 -25.21 9.57
C HIS A 107 -1.28 -26.05 8.44
N LEU A 108 -2.56 -25.82 8.11
CA LEU A 108 -3.25 -26.50 7.00
C LEU A 108 -2.56 -26.26 5.65
N VAL A 109 -2.08 -25.03 5.42
CA VAL A 109 -1.31 -24.68 4.21
C VAL A 109 0.01 -25.44 4.16
N GLN A 110 0.72 -25.57 5.28
CA GLN A 110 1.98 -26.31 5.36
C GLN A 110 1.80 -27.81 5.14
N GLU A 111 0.75 -28.41 5.72
CA GLU A 111 0.41 -29.82 5.50
C GLU A 111 0.13 -30.10 4.02
N ARG A 112 -0.62 -29.23 3.35
CA ARG A 112 -0.90 -29.38 1.91
C ARG A 112 0.36 -29.26 1.05
N HIS A 113 1.27 -28.33 1.38
CA HIS A 113 2.56 -28.21 0.69
C HIS A 113 3.48 -29.41 0.94
N ALA A 114 3.43 -30.02 2.12
CA ALA A 114 4.20 -31.22 2.44
C ALA A 114 3.72 -32.44 1.65
N ALA A 115 2.41 -32.55 1.42
CA ALA A 115 1.81 -33.63 0.62
C ALA A 115 2.25 -33.60 -0.86
N TYR A 116 2.55 -32.43 -1.42
CA TYR A 116 3.01 -32.27 -2.81
C TYR A 116 4.51 -32.55 -3.01
N ARG A 117 5.29 -32.65 -1.91
CA ARG A 117 6.75 -32.88 -1.93
C ARG A 117 7.15 -34.36 -1.79
N ARG A 118 6.19 -35.29 -1.80
CA ARG A 118 6.38 -36.74 -1.76
C ARG A 118 6.13 -37.34 -3.13
#